data_AF-A0A2H0BDK7-F1
#
_entry.id   AF-A0A2H0BDK7-F1
#
_cell.length_a   1.000
_cell.length_b   1.000
_cell.length_c   1.000
_cell.angle_alpha   90.00
_cell.angle_beta   90.00
_cell.angle_gamma   90.00
#
_symmetry.space_group_name_H-M   'P 1'
#
loop_
_entity.id
_entity.type
_entity.pdbx_description
1 polymer ?
#
loop_
_entity_poly.entity_id
_entity_poly.type
_entity_poly.pdbx_seq_one_letter_code
_entity_poly.pdbx_strand_id
1 'polypeptide(L)'
;MNKNKWLPITKKECEQLGWNEVDVIIISGDAYIDHPSFGTAVIARILEREGLKVAIIPQPQWKDDLRDFKKFGKPRLFFAITAGNMDSMVNHYTAHIRKRSDDAYTPGGIAGFRPDYAVTVYSNIVKTIYPDVPVIIGGIEASLRRLVHYDYWSNSIKPSILIDSKADLLVYGMAEKPMLEIARKLIAGESFDSLKSISQVAYVENKLHNIENSKIISSYEKCISNKDAFGEAFKVIEIESNKYYASTIIQPHNNSFVVVNPPYSPVSTKELDNYYALPFTRLPHPKYNKRGTIPAFEMIKYSVTIHRGCFGGCSFCSLAIHQGKFISSRSEESIINEVENIVKEPDFKGQLSDLGGPSAN
;
A
#
# COMPACT_ATOMS: atom_id res chain seq x y z
N MET A 1 27.17 13.57 1.86
CA MET A 1 26.18 12.59 2.36
C MET A 1 26.35 11.29 1.59
N ASN A 2 26.56 10.17 2.28
CA ASN A 2 26.67 8.84 1.68
C ASN A 2 25.36 8.51 0.95
N LYS A 3 25.37 8.50 -0.39
CA LYS A 3 24.19 8.22 -1.21
C LYS A 3 23.68 6.78 -1.09
N ASN A 4 24.50 5.86 -0.55
CA ASN A 4 24.16 4.45 -0.37
C ASN A 4 23.17 4.17 0.77
N LYS A 5 22.58 5.18 1.40
CA LYS A 5 21.60 4.96 2.46
C LYS A 5 20.16 4.81 1.97
N TRP A 6 19.78 5.38 0.82
CA TRP A 6 18.42 5.29 0.28
C TRP A 6 18.30 4.19 -0.78
N LEU A 7 17.10 3.65 -0.94
CA LEU A 7 16.78 2.80 -2.09
C LEU A 7 16.78 3.63 -3.39
N PRO A 8 17.24 3.06 -4.51
CA PRO A 8 17.40 3.81 -5.76
C PRO A 8 16.05 4.23 -6.36
N ILE A 9 16.02 5.48 -6.85
CA ILE A 9 14.88 6.03 -7.62
C ILE A 9 15.25 6.40 -9.05
N THR A 10 16.52 6.21 -9.42
CA THR A 10 17.06 6.43 -10.77
C THR A 10 17.97 5.29 -11.22
N LYS A 11 18.08 5.10 -12.53
CA LYS A 11 18.99 4.11 -13.12
C LYS A 11 20.46 4.32 -12.70
N LYS A 12 20.88 5.59 -12.58
CA LYS A 12 22.23 5.95 -12.13
C LYS A 12 22.52 5.49 -10.71
N GLU A 13 21.53 5.51 -9.82
CA GLU A 13 21.68 4.98 -8.45
C GLU A 13 21.78 3.45 -8.46
N CYS A 14 21.02 2.76 -9.31
CA CYS A 14 21.20 1.31 -9.53
C CYS A 14 22.61 0.98 -10.04
N GLU A 15 23.13 1.73 -11.01
CA GLU A 15 24.49 1.56 -11.55
C GLU A 15 25.56 1.78 -10.46
N GLN A 16 25.36 2.75 -9.57
CA GLN A 16 26.24 2.99 -8.42
C GLN A 16 26.26 1.84 -7.40
N LEU A 17 25.16 1.09 -7.31
CA LEU A 17 25.04 -0.13 -6.51
C LEU A 17 25.52 -1.39 -7.27
N GLY A 18 25.98 -1.26 -8.51
CA GLY A 18 26.39 -2.37 -9.36
C GLY A 18 25.22 -3.24 -9.86
N TRP A 19 24.01 -2.69 -9.89
CA TRP A 19 22.82 -3.42 -10.30
C TRP A 19 22.59 -3.31 -11.80
N ASN A 20 22.67 -4.45 -12.49
CA ASN A 20 22.31 -4.55 -13.91
C ASN A 20 20.80 -4.81 -14.12
N GLU A 21 20.11 -5.26 -13.08
CA GLU A 21 18.68 -5.56 -13.07
C GLU A 21 18.08 -5.23 -11.70
N VAL A 22 16.77 -4.98 -11.67
CA VAL A 22 15.98 -4.73 -10.45
C VAL A 22 15.03 -5.90 -10.26
N ASP A 23 14.90 -6.41 -9.05
CA ASP A 23 14.00 -7.52 -8.75
C ASP A 23 12.55 -7.07 -8.65
N VAL A 24 12.32 -5.96 -7.93
CA VAL A 24 10.99 -5.40 -7.68
C VAL A 24 11.04 -3.89 -7.92
N ILE A 25 10.08 -3.39 -8.70
CA ILE A 25 9.90 -1.96 -8.89
C ILE A 25 8.60 -1.55 -8.19
N ILE A 26 8.72 -0.66 -7.21
CA ILE A 26 7.57 -0.09 -6.50
C ILE A 26 7.20 1.25 -7.11
N ILE A 27 5.98 1.40 -7.62
CA ILE A 27 5.42 2.66 -8.09
C ILE A 27 4.52 3.24 -7.00
N SER A 28 4.78 4.48 -6.62
CA SER A 28 4.04 5.15 -5.55
C SER A 28 3.50 6.50 -6.01
N GLY A 29 2.29 6.84 -5.58
CA GLY A 29 1.71 8.17 -5.76
C GLY A 29 2.36 9.24 -4.87
N ASP A 30 3.19 8.87 -3.89
CA ASP A 30 3.88 9.81 -3.00
C ASP A 30 5.34 10.05 -3.41
N ALA A 31 5.90 11.17 -2.94
CA ALA A 31 7.34 11.33 -2.90
C ALA A 31 7.99 10.24 -2.02
N TYR A 32 9.16 9.77 -2.43
CA TYR A 32 9.90 8.79 -1.62
C TYR A 32 10.50 9.42 -0.35
N ILE A 33 9.91 9.09 0.79
CA ILE A 33 10.43 9.38 2.12
C ILE A 33 10.73 8.05 2.79
N ASP A 34 11.99 7.84 3.16
CA ASP A 34 12.44 6.57 3.71
C ASP A 34 12.28 6.57 5.23
N HIS A 35 11.02 6.46 5.67
CA HIS A 35 10.59 6.61 7.05
C HIS A 35 9.57 5.51 7.44
N PRO A 36 9.56 4.99 8.68
CA PRO A 36 8.68 3.89 9.09
C PRO A 36 7.17 4.19 9.00
N SER A 37 6.79 5.47 8.98
CA SER A 37 5.40 5.92 8.76
C SER A 37 4.95 5.89 7.29
N PHE A 38 5.84 5.56 6.35
CA PHE A 38 5.53 5.53 4.92
C PHE A 38 5.46 4.09 4.44
N GLY A 39 4.26 3.62 4.08
CA GLY A 39 4.04 2.21 3.70
C GLY A 39 4.93 1.77 2.52
N THR A 40 5.17 2.66 1.55
CA THR A 40 6.11 2.41 0.44
C THR A 40 7.51 2.07 0.95
N ALA A 41 8.04 2.84 1.91
CA ALA A 41 9.37 2.62 2.46
C ALA A 41 9.43 1.34 3.30
N VAL A 42 8.42 1.08 4.12
CA VAL A 42 8.34 -0.14 4.94
C VAL A 42 8.41 -1.38 4.06
N ILE A 43 7.56 -1.47 3.02
CA ILE A 43 7.54 -2.62 2.12
C ILE A 43 8.85 -2.72 1.33
N ALA A 44 9.40 -1.60 0.86
CA ALA A 44 10.66 -1.62 0.13
C ALA A 44 11.83 -2.14 0.98
N ARG A 45 11.93 -1.71 2.25
CA ARG A 45 12.95 -2.17 3.20
C ARG A 45 12.77 -3.62 3.64
N ILE A 46 11.53 -4.11 3.73
CA ILE A 46 11.26 -5.53 3.99
C ILE A 46 11.76 -6.39 2.84
N LEU A 47 11.45 -6.00 1.60
CA LEU A 47 11.89 -6.73 0.41
C LEU A 47 13.43 -6.66 0.26
N GLU A 48 14.04 -5.50 0.52
CA GLU A 48 15.51 -5.35 0.55
C GLU A 48 16.15 -6.28 1.59
N ARG A 49 15.57 -6.41 2.79
CA ARG A 49 16.07 -7.32 3.83
C ARG A 49 16.04 -8.78 3.40
N GLU A 50 15.11 -9.19 2.53
CA GLU A 50 15.08 -10.53 1.93
C GLU A 50 16.08 -10.68 0.76
N GLY A 51 16.96 -9.71 0.54
CA GLY A 51 18.02 -9.74 -0.46
C GLY A 51 17.59 -9.29 -1.85
N LEU A 52 16.39 -8.72 -1.99
CA LEU A 52 15.89 -8.23 -3.28
C LEU A 52 16.44 -6.83 -3.61
N LYS A 53 16.80 -6.63 -4.87
CA LYS A 53 17.12 -5.33 -5.45
C LYS A 53 15.83 -4.58 -5.72
N VAL A 54 15.49 -3.64 -4.83
CA VAL A 54 14.23 -2.87 -4.91
C VAL A 54 14.50 -1.46 -5.41
N ALA A 55 13.77 -1.03 -6.42
CA ALA A 55 13.80 0.37 -6.88
C ALA A 55 12.41 1.00 -6.75
N ILE A 56 12.37 2.32 -6.53
CA ILE A 56 11.12 3.06 -6.33
C ILE A 56 10.93 4.08 -7.45
N ILE A 57 9.71 4.15 -7.98
CA ILE A 57 9.25 5.18 -8.91
C ILE A 57 8.24 6.05 -8.15
N PRO A 58 8.70 7.13 -7.49
CA PRO A 58 7.82 8.06 -6.80
C PRO A 58 7.24 9.07 -7.80
N GLN A 59 5.91 9.25 -7.76
CA GLN A 59 5.18 10.26 -8.55
C GLN A 59 5.56 10.27 -10.05
N PRO A 60 5.45 9.13 -10.77
CA PRO A 60 5.75 9.09 -12.18
C PRO A 60 4.80 9.99 -12.98
N GLN A 61 5.32 10.66 -14.00
CA GLN A 61 4.46 11.35 -14.97
C GLN A 61 3.71 10.33 -15.84
N TRP A 62 2.38 10.45 -15.89
CA TRP A 62 1.49 9.51 -16.58
C TRP A 62 0.85 10.09 -17.85
N LYS A 63 1.09 11.38 -18.13
CA LYS A 63 0.51 12.10 -19.28
C LYS A 63 1.50 12.30 -20.44
N ASP A 64 2.75 11.90 -20.29
CA ASP A 64 3.82 12.12 -21.27
C ASP A 64 4.15 10.84 -22.05
N ASP A 65 5.43 10.67 -22.43
CA ASP A 65 5.97 9.51 -23.13
C ASP A 65 6.13 8.26 -22.24
N LEU A 66 5.72 8.34 -20.97
CA LEU A 66 5.78 7.29 -19.97
C LEU A 66 7.22 6.85 -19.67
N ARG A 67 8.22 7.72 -19.88
CA ARG A 67 9.63 7.44 -19.60
C ARG A 67 9.88 7.04 -18.15
N ASP A 68 9.12 7.60 -17.20
CA ASP A 68 9.27 7.28 -15.79
C ASP A 68 8.95 5.81 -15.49
N PHE A 69 7.97 5.24 -16.20
CA PHE A 69 7.61 3.82 -16.10
C PHE A 69 8.60 2.89 -16.83
N LYS A 70 9.38 3.44 -17.78
CA LYS A 70 10.35 2.69 -18.59
C LYS A 70 11.78 2.72 -18.04
N LYS A 71 12.12 3.68 -17.18
CA LYS A 71 13.51 4.01 -16.80
C LYS A 71 14.33 2.86 -16.19
N PHE A 72 13.67 1.90 -15.54
CA PHE A 72 14.33 0.73 -14.94
C PHE A 72 14.22 -0.54 -15.79
N GLY A 73 13.45 -0.49 -16.90
CA GLY A 73 13.13 -1.68 -17.68
C GLY A 73 12.17 -2.64 -16.96
N LYS A 74 12.20 -3.89 -17.41
CA LYS A 74 11.41 -5.00 -16.83
C LYS A 74 12.06 -5.47 -15.52
N PRO A 75 11.32 -5.53 -14.40
CA PRO A 75 11.82 -6.13 -13.17
C PRO A 75 11.89 -7.66 -13.33
N ARG A 76 12.78 -8.30 -12.57
CA ARG A 76 12.93 -9.77 -12.59
C ARG A 76 11.69 -10.47 -12.03
N LEU A 77 11.06 -9.93 -10.98
CA LEU A 77 9.94 -10.57 -10.29
C LEU A 77 8.60 -9.92 -10.60
N PHE A 78 8.37 -8.68 -10.16
CA PHE A 78 7.07 -8.01 -10.31
C PHE A 78 7.14 -6.48 -10.15
N PHE A 79 6.08 -5.80 -10.57
CA PHE A 79 5.79 -4.43 -10.17
C PHE A 79 4.87 -4.42 -8.95
N ALA A 80 5.16 -3.56 -7.98
CA ALA A 80 4.26 -3.26 -6.86
C ALA A 80 3.74 -1.83 -6.99
N ILE A 81 2.44 -1.61 -6.80
CA ILE A 81 1.81 -0.31 -7.07
C ILE A 81 0.93 0.12 -5.90
N THR A 82 1.07 1.38 -5.48
CA THR A 82 0.25 2.01 -4.45
C THR A 82 -0.03 3.48 -4.79
N ALA A 83 -1.18 4.00 -4.33
CA ALA A 83 -1.48 5.43 -4.38
C ALA A 83 -0.64 6.25 -3.40
N GLY A 84 0.08 5.60 -2.48
CA GLY A 84 0.83 6.24 -1.38
C GLY A 84 0.21 5.94 -0.02
N ASN A 85 0.44 6.81 0.94
CA ASN A 85 -0.13 6.73 2.30
C ASN A 85 -1.60 7.18 2.36
N MET A 86 -2.12 7.77 1.30
CA MET A 86 -3.51 8.24 1.22
C MET A 86 -4.13 7.86 -0.12
N ASP A 87 -5.46 7.71 -0.12
CA ASP A 87 -6.24 7.55 -1.34
C ASP A 87 -6.05 8.77 -2.27
N SER A 88 -5.86 8.52 -3.56
CA SER A 88 -5.54 9.58 -4.52
C SER A 88 -6.66 10.59 -4.69
N MET A 89 -7.92 10.16 -4.55
CA MET A 89 -9.08 11.04 -4.65
C MET A 89 -9.22 11.92 -3.42
N VAL A 90 -8.98 11.38 -2.23
CA VAL A 90 -8.93 12.17 -0.98
C VAL A 90 -7.81 13.22 -1.02
N ASN A 91 -6.69 12.89 -1.67
CA ASN A 91 -5.59 13.82 -1.88
C ASN A 91 -5.92 14.93 -2.88
N HIS A 92 -6.67 14.63 -3.93
CA HIS A 92 -7.05 15.64 -4.93
C HIS A 92 -8.28 16.45 -4.60
N TYR A 93 -9.19 15.94 -3.77
CA TYR A 93 -10.49 16.54 -3.56
C TYR A 93 -10.81 16.70 -2.07
N THR A 94 -11.57 17.74 -1.76
CA THR A 94 -12.22 17.87 -0.44
C THR A 94 -13.45 16.96 -0.37
N ALA A 95 -14.01 16.79 0.82
CA ALA A 95 -15.26 16.04 1.02
C ALA A 95 -16.45 16.62 0.23
N HIS A 96 -16.37 17.89 -0.21
CA HIS A 96 -17.36 18.53 -1.07
C HIS A 96 -16.98 18.50 -2.56
N ILE A 97 -16.08 17.60 -2.97
CA ILE A 97 -15.64 17.39 -4.37
C ILE A 97 -14.99 18.66 -4.96
N ARG A 98 -14.41 19.52 -4.11
CA ARG A 98 -13.61 20.66 -4.59
C ARG A 98 -12.17 20.22 -4.77
N LYS A 99 -11.57 20.56 -5.91
CA LYS A 99 -10.17 20.26 -6.17
C LYS A 99 -9.26 21.01 -5.20
N ARG A 100 -8.33 20.29 -4.59
CA ARG A 100 -7.26 20.85 -3.74
C ARG A 100 -6.17 21.46 -4.61
N SER A 101 -5.59 22.56 -4.13
CA SER A 101 -4.45 23.23 -4.76
C SER A 101 -3.10 22.72 -4.24
N ASP A 102 -3.13 21.86 -3.21
CA ASP A 102 -1.98 21.31 -2.50
C ASP A 102 -1.99 19.77 -2.48
N ASP A 103 -0.80 19.18 -2.28
CA ASP A 103 -0.61 17.75 -1.99
C ASP A 103 0.48 17.61 -0.91
N ALA A 104 0.08 17.15 0.28
CA ALA A 104 0.97 17.04 1.43
C ALA A 104 2.14 16.08 1.23
N TYR A 105 2.05 15.15 0.27
CA TYR A 105 3.06 14.14 0.01
C TYR A 105 3.94 14.48 -1.21
N THR A 106 3.81 15.69 -1.75
CA THR A 106 4.60 16.18 -2.88
C THR A 106 5.63 17.22 -2.41
N PRO A 107 6.85 17.27 -2.98
CA PRO A 107 7.81 18.32 -2.67
C PRO A 107 7.24 19.71 -2.99
N GLY A 108 7.34 20.62 -2.02
CA GLY A 108 6.77 21.96 -2.08
C GLY A 108 5.27 22.02 -1.86
N GLY A 109 4.62 20.91 -1.50
CA GLY A 109 3.17 20.85 -1.30
C GLY A 109 2.35 21.03 -2.58
N ILE A 110 2.95 20.85 -3.76
CA ILE A 110 2.34 21.19 -5.05
C ILE A 110 1.37 20.08 -5.49
N ALA A 111 0.14 20.45 -5.87
CA ALA A 111 -0.82 19.50 -6.41
C ALA A 111 -0.49 19.02 -7.84
N GLY A 112 -1.11 17.90 -8.25
CA GLY A 112 -1.09 17.43 -9.64
C GLY A 112 0.06 16.50 -10.02
N PHE A 113 0.74 15.91 -9.03
CA PHE A 113 1.85 14.95 -9.22
C PHE A 113 1.42 13.48 -9.16
N ARG A 114 0.12 13.20 -9.04
CA ARG A 114 -0.49 11.87 -9.18
C ARG A 114 -1.79 11.98 -10.00
N PRO A 115 -2.29 10.90 -10.62
CA PRO A 115 -3.63 10.87 -11.21
C PRO A 115 -4.71 10.63 -10.16
N ASP A 116 -5.96 10.92 -10.53
CA ASP A 116 -7.14 10.31 -9.90
C ASP A 116 -7.11 8.79 -10.11
N TYR A 117 -7.52 8.01 -9.11
CA TYR A 117 -7.48 6.55 -9.14
C TYR A 117 -6.07 6.02 -9.47
N ALA A 118 -5.07 6.55 -8.76
CA ALA A 118 -3.65 6.36 -9.08
C ALA A 118 -3.25 4.88 -9.25
N VAL A 119 -3.75 3.98 -8.39
CA VAL A 119 -3.46 2.53 -8.51
C VAL A 119 -3.94 1.99 -9.85
N THR A 120 -5.18 2.29 -10.24
CA THR A 120 -5.77 1.84 -11.52
C THR A 120 -5.01 2.40 -12.72
N VAL A 121 -4.68 3.70 -12.69
CA VAL A 121 -3.96 4.36 -13.80
C VAL A 121 -2.55 3.78 -13.95
N TYR A 122 -1.80 3.70 -12.86
CA TYR A 122 -0.43 3.18 -12.89
C TYR A 122 -0.40 1.70 -13.27
N SER A 123 -1.32 0.88 -12.76
CA SER A 123 -1.42 -0.54 -13.12
C SER A 123 -1.71 -0.74 -14.60
N ASN A 124 -2.68 -0.02 -15.17
CA ASN A 124 -2.99 -0.12 -16.60
C ASN A 124 -1.82 0.34 -17.48
N ILE A 125 -1.08 1.38 -17.08
CA ILE A 125 0.13 1.81 -17.79
C ILE A 125 1.17 0.70 -17.77
N VAL A 126 1.46 0.11 -16.60
CA VAL A 126 2.42 -0.98 -16.48
C VAL A 126 1.99 -2.19 -17.30
N LYS A 127 0.72 -2.60 -17.24
CA LYS A 127 0.18 -3.71 -18.04
C LYS A 127 0.19 -3.44 -19.54
N THR A 128 0.21 -2.17 -19.96
CA THR A 128 0.36 -1.80 -21.37
C THR A 128 1.83 -1.91 -21.83
N ILE A 129 2.77 -1.47 -21.00
CA ILE A 129 4.21 -1.46 -21.34
C ILE A 129 4.83 -2.86 -21.16
N TYR A 130 4.40 -3.59 -20.13
CA TYR A 130 4.95 -4.86 -19.68
C TYR A 130 3.82 -5.87 -19.39
N PRO A 131 3.06 -6.32 -20.42
CA PRO A 131 1.88 -7.17 -20.24
C PRO A 131 2.17 -8.49 -19.50
N ASP A 132 3.35 -9.05 -19.71
CA ASP A 132 3.76 -10.34 -19.15
C ASP A 132 4.40 -10.24 -17.75
N VAL A 133 4.55 -9.02 -17.20
CA VAL A 133 5.11 -8.84 -15.86
C VAL A 133 3.97 -8.85 -14.84
N PRO A 134 4.10 -9.64 -13.76
CA PRO A 134 3.11 -9.58 -12.70
C PRO A 134 3.06 -8.21 -12.02
N VAL A 135 1.85 -7.79 -11.68
CA VAL A 135 1.54 -6.53 -10.99
C VAL A 135 0.79 -6.83 -9.71
N ILE A 136 1.38 -6.41 -8.59
CA ILE A 136 0.79 -6.49 -7.26
C ILE A 136 0.35 -5.09 -6.84
N ILE A 137 -0.91 -4.91 -6.49
CA ILE A 137 -1.45 -3.62 -6.00
C ILE A 137 -1.69 -3.68 -4.49
N GLY A 138 -1.56 -2.54 -3.82
CA GLY A 138 -1.77 -2.45 -2.37
C GLY A 138 -1.96 -1.02 -1.86
N GLY A 139 -1.92 -0.87 -0.54
CA GLY A 139 -2.19 0.40 0.14
C GLY A 139 -3.67 0.66 0.38
N ILE A 140 -4.01 1.83 0.93
CA ILE A 140 -5.38 2.17 1.35
C ILE A 140 -6.35 2.14 0.17
N GLU A 141 -5.98 2.78 -0.95
CA GLU A 141 -6.84 2.85 -2.15
C GLU A 141 -7.22 1.46 -2.67
N ALA A 142 -6.25 0.55 -2.82
CA ALA A 142 -6.52 -0.81 -3.26
C ALA A 142 -7.31 -1.60 -2.21
N SER A 143 -6.91 -1.51 -0.94
CA SER A 143 -7.53 -2.26 0.17
C SER A 143 -9.02 -1.97 0.29
N LEU A 144 -9.41 -0.70 0.28
CA LEU A 144 -10.80 -0.30 0.47
C LEU A 144 -11.68 -0.59 -0.75
N ARG A 145 -11.07 -0.78 -1.93
CA ARG A 145 -11.75 -0.99 -3.21
C ARG A 145 -11.61 -2.43 -3.73
N ARG A 146 -11.16 -3.36 -2.89
CA ARG A 146 -10.87 -4.77 -3.26
C ARG A 146 -12.08 -5.60 -3.65
N LEU A 147 -13.28 -5.15 -3.31
CA LEU A 147 -14.57 -5.74 -3.67
C LEU A 147 -15.48 -4.61 -4.19
N VAL A 148 -16.74 -4.95 -4.54
CA VAL A 148 -17.76 -3.95 -4.87
C VAL A 148 -17.78 -2.85 -3.81
N HIS A 149 -17.80 -1.60 -4.25
CA HIS A 149 -17.80 -0.46 -3.36
C HIS A 149 -18.59 0.69 -3.96
N TYR A 150 -19.10 1.55 -3.08
CA TYR A 150 -19.68 2.81 -3.50
C TYR A 150 -18.57 3.85 -3.65
N ASP A 151 -18.39 4.35 -4.86
CA ASP A 151 -17.43 5.39 -5.17
C ASP A 151 -18.11 6.75 -5.07
N TYR A 152 -17.82 7.45 -3.97
CA TYR A 152 -18.40 8.76 -3.68
C TYR A 152 -18.11 9.80 -4.78
N TRP A 153 -16.91 9.72 -5.38
CA TRP A 153 -16.41 10.70 -6.34
C TRP A 153 -17.16 10.68 -7.67
N SER A 154 -17.48 9.48 -8.17
CA SER A 154 -18.29 9.30 -9.38
C SER A 154 -19.77 9.06 -9.09
N ASN A 155 -20.18 9.08 -7.81
CA ASN A 155 -21.54 8.80 -7.35
C ASN A 155 -22.11 7.50 -7.95
N SER A 156 -21.33 6.42 -7.92
CA SER A 156 -21.69 5.15 -8.56
C SER A 156 -21.13 3.93 -7.82
N ILE A 157 -21.75 2.76 -8.03
CA ILE A 157 -21.23 1.49 -7.53
C ILE A 157 -20.18 0.97 -8.52
N LYS A 158 -18.97 0.74 -8.02
CA LYS A 158 -17.82 0.28 -8.81
C LYS A 158 -17.52 -1.20 -8.54
N PRO A 159 -16.97 -1.93 -9.52
CA PRO A 159 -16.50 -3.29 -9.31
C PRO A 159 -15.26 -3.29 -8.39
N SER A 160 -14.67 -4.46 -8.17
CA SER A 160 -13.37 -4.54 -7.52
C SER A 160 -12.32 -3.79 -8.36
N ILE A 161 -11.41 -3.08 -7.70
CA ILE A 161 -10.26 -2.44 -8.34
C ILE A 161 -9.39 -3.44 -9.12
N LEU A 162 -9.40 -4.74 -8.77
CA LEU A 162 -8.70 -5.77 -9.54
C LEU A 162 -9.23 -5.90 -10.98
N ILE A 163 -10.54 -5.69 -11.19
CA ILE A 163 -11.16 -5.73 -12.52
C ILE A 163 -10.67 -4.54 -13.35
N ASP A 164 -10.72 -3.33 -12.79
CA ASP A 164 -10.39 -2.10 -13.51
C ASP A 164 -8.88 -1.92 -13.73
N SER A 165 -8.07 -2.34 -12.76
CA SER A 165 -6.60 -2.18 -12.78
C SER A 165 -5.88 -3.27 -13.56
N LYS A 166 -6.53 -4.42 -13.78
CA LYS A 166 -5.93 -5.64 -14.38
C LYS A 166 -4.69 -6.14 -13.64
N ALA A 167 -4.56 -5.79 -12.36
CA ALA A 167 -3.50 -6.32 -11.51
C ALA A 167 -3.72 -7.81 -11.25
N ASP A 168 -2.64 -8.56 -11.11
CA ASP A 168 -2.70 -10.03 -10.96
C ASP A 168 -2.96 -10.42 -9.50
N LEU A 169 -2.56 -9.57 -8.55
CA LEU A 169 -2.74 -9.79 -7.12
C LEU A 169 -2.94 -8.47 -6.38
N LEU A 170 -3.78 -8.47 -5.35
CA LEU A 170 -3.98 -7.35 -4.44
C LEU A 170 -3.60 -7.79 -3.04
N VAL A 171 -2.76 -7.02 -2.35
CA VAL A 171 -2.46 -7.21 -0.93
C VAL A 171 -3.23 -6.13 -0.14
N TYR A 172 -4.18 -6.55 0.68
CA TYR A 172 -5.01 -5.61 1.45
C TYR A 172 -4.49 -5.45 2.88
N GLY A 173 -4.76 -4.30 3.47
CA GLY A 173 -4.34 -3.98 4.84
C GLY A 173 -2.82 -3.85 5.01
N MET A 174 -2.31 -4.33 6.15
CA MET A 174 -0.89 -4.26 6.50
C MET A 174 -0.07 -5.31 5.74
N ALA A 175 0.69 -4.87 4.74
CA ALA A 175 1.26 -5.75 3.72
C ALA A 175 2.58 -6.46 4.12
N GLU A 176 3.11 -6.23 5.33
CA GLU A 176 4.43 -6.74 5.71
C GLU A 176 4.56 -8.28 5.64
N LYS A 177 3.61 -9.01 6.23
CA LYS A 177 3.58 -10.49 6.20
C LYS A 177 3.33 -11.06 4.80
N PRO A 178 2.27 -10.66 4.07
CA PRO A 178 2.04 -11.21 2.73
C PRO A 178 3.18 -10.88 1.76
N MET A 179 3.75 -9.67 1.79
CA MET A 179 4.86 -9.32 0.89
C MET A 179 6.13 -10.10 1.20
N LEU A 180 6.38 -10.41 2.48
CA LEU A 180 7.48 -11.27 2.90
C LEU A 180 7.31 -12.70 2.36
N GLU A 181 6.10 -13.26 2.47
CA GLU A 181 5.79 -14.59 1.96
C GLU A 181 5.86 -14.64 0.42
N ILE A 182 5.30 -13.64 -0.25
CA ILE A 182 5.39 -13.48 -1.72
C ILE A 182 6.85 -13.45 -2.17
N ALA A 183 7.69 -12.63 -1.52
CA ALA A 183 9.11 -12.54 -1.86
C ALA A 183 9.81 -13.89 -1.73
N ARG A 184 9.60 -14.59 -0.60
CA ARG A 184 10.22 -15.90 -0.34
C ARG A 184 9.80 -16.96 -1.35
N LYS A 185 8.51 -17.05 -1.66
CA LYS A 185 7.99 -18.00 -2.65
C LYS A 185 8.56 -17.75 -4.05
N LEU A 186 8.62 -16.49 -4.47
CA LEU A 186 9.19 -16.11 -5.77
C LEU A 186 10.72 -16.28 -5.83
N ILE A 187 11.44 -16.03 -4.74
CA ILE A 187 12.88 -16.33 -4.63
C ILE A 187 13.11 -17.84 -4.76
N ALA A 188 12.24 -18.66 -4.18
CA ALA A 188 12.28 -20.12 -4.29
C ALA A 188 11.86 -20.65 -5.68
N GLY A 189 11.49 -19.78 -6.61
CA GLY A 189 11.10 -20.16 -7.97
C GLY A 189 9.67 -20.67 -8.11
N GLU A 190 8.82 -20.46 -7.09
CA GLU A 190 7.40 -20.78 -7.22
C GLU A 190 6.72 -19.90 -8.28
N SER A 191 5.70 -20.45 -8.94
CA SER A 191 4.90 -19.72 -9.92
C SER A 191 4.06 -18.61 -9.27
N PHE A 192 3.79 -17.54 -9.99
CA PHE A 192 2.92 -16.46 -9.50
C PHE A 192 1.51 -16.94 -9.12
N ASP A 193 0.99 -17.99 -9.77
CA ASP A 193 -0.33 -18.57 -9.45
C ASP A 193 -0.37 -19.18 -8.05
N SER A 194 0.73 -19.73 -7.54
CA SER A 194 0.79 -20.29 -6.17
C SER A 194 0.63 -19.22 -5.10
N LEU A 195 0.86 -17.94 -5.42
CA LEU A 195 0.67 -16.83 -4.50
C LEU A 195 -0.80 -16.63 -4.11
N LYS A 196 -1.75 -17.16 -4.90
CA LYS A 196 -3.19 -17.13 -4.59
C LYS A 196 -3.56 -17.91 -3.34
N SER A 197 -2.68 -18.77 -2.80
CA SER A 197 -2.90 -19.46 -1.52
C SER A 197 -2.46 -18.65 -0.30
N ILE A 198 -1.78 -17.53 -0.49
CA ILE A 198 -1.24 -16.71 0.60
C ILE A 198 -2.40 -16.01 1.33
N SER A 199 -2.33 -15.90 2.65
CA SER A 199 -3.31 -15.13 3.42
C SER A 199 -3.26 -13.64 3.04
N GLN A 200 -4.37 -12.94 3.22
CA GLN A 200 -4.44 -11.49 3.07
C GLN A 200 -4.16 -10.97 1.64
N VAL A 201 -4.41 -11.82 0.65
CA VAL A 201 -4.40 -11.44 -0.77
C VAL A 201 -5.80 -11.52 -1.36
N ALA A 202 -6.02 -10.78 -2.44
CA ALA A 202 -7.18 -10.91 -3.30
C ALA A 202 -6.74 -11.04 -4.76
N TYR A 203 -7.52 -11.78 -5.54
CA TYR A 203 -7.22 -12.07 -6.94
C TYR A 203 -8.51 -12.32 -7.73
N VAL A 204 -8.40 -12.25 -9.06
CA VAL A 204 -9.47 -12.64 -9.98
C VAL A 204 -9.25 -14.09 -10.40
N GLU A 205 -10.32 -14.86 -10.41
CA GLU A 205 -10.31 -16.26 -10.84
C GLU A 205 -11.48 -16.52 -11.80
N ASN A 206 -11.25 -17.30 -12.85
CA ASN A 206 -12.30 -17.64 -13.82
C ASN A 206 -13.12 -18.84 -13.37
N LYS A 207 -12.52 -19.71 -12.55
CA LYS A 207 -13.17 -20.92 -12.05
C LYS A 207 -12.82 -21.15 -10.59
N LEU A 208 -13.83 -21.22 -9.74
CA LEU A 208 -13.63 -21.52 -8.34
C LEU A 208 -13.20 -22.97 -8.13
N HIS A 209 -12.18 -23.16 -7.32
CA HIS A 209 -11.73 -24.43 -6.81
C HIS A 209 -11.83 -24.39 -5.28
N ASN A 210 -12.44 -25.41 -4.67
CA ASN A 210 -12.60 -25.56 -3.23
C ASN A 210 -13.19 -24.31 -2.51
N ILE A 211 -14.52 -24.23 -2.46
CA ILE A 211 -15.25 -23.13 -1.81
C ILE A 211 -15.65 -23.42 -0.36
N GLU A 212 -15.09 -24.47 0.25
CA GLU A 212 -15.38 -24.80 1.65
C GLU A 212 -15.02 -23.64 2.58
N ASN A 213 -15.88 -23.37 3.57
CA ASN A 213 -15.71 -22.28 4.53
C ASN A 213 -15.60 -20.87 3.90
N SER A 214 -16.10 -20.68 2.67
CA SER A 214 -16.18 -19.37 2.02
C SER A 214 -17.53 -18.67 2.22
N LYS A 215 -17.53 -17.35 2.06
CA LYS A 215 -18.70 -16.48 2.04
C LYS A 215 -18.87 -15.93 0.63
N ILE A 216 -19.82 -16.49 -0.11
CA ILE A 216 -20.21 -15.96 -1.42
C ILE A 216 -21.18 -14.79 -1.18
N ILE A 217 -20.78 -13.58 -1.57
CA ILE A 217 -21.60 -12.37 -1.46
C ILE A 217 -22.31 -12.06 -2.77
N SER A 218 -23.24 -11.10 -2.75
CA SER A 218 -23.93 -10.63 -3.96
C SER A 218 -22.94 -10.26 -5.06
N SER A 219 -23.21 -10.72 -6.28
CA SER A 219 -22.48 -10.37 -7.50
C SER A 219 -22.47 -8.86 -7.74
N TYR A 220 -21.45 -8.35 -8.41
CA TYR A 220 -21.39 -6.93 -8.79
C TYR A 220 -22.65 -6.46 -9.53
N GLU A 221 -23.14 -7.24 -10.48
CA GLU A 221 -24.29 -6.91 -11.33
C GLU A 221 -25.57 -6.75 -10.49
N LYS A 222 -25.80 -7.69 -9.57
CA LYS A 222 -26.90 -7.61 -8.60
C LYS A 222 -26.79 -6.37 -7.70
N CYS A 223 -25.60 -6.05 -7.20
CA CYS A 223 -25.36 -4.87 -6.36
C CYS A 223 -25.67 -3.55 -7.06
N ILE A 224 -25.43 -3.46 -8.38
CA ILE A 224 -25.78 -2.27 -9.17
C ILE A 224 -27.31 -2.09 -9.24
N SER A 225 -28.05 -3.19 -9.45
CA SER A 225 -29.50 -3.15 -9.63
C SER A 225 -30.31 -3.09 -8.32
N ASN A 226 -29.71 -3.49 -7.18
CA ASN A 226 -30.42 -3.66 -5.92
C ASN A 226 -29.57 -3.14 -4.75
N LYS A 227 -30.06 -2.08 -4.10
CA LYS A 227 -29.40 -1.42 -2.96
C LYS A 227 -29.32 -2.32 -1.73
N ASP A 228 -30.33 -3.14 -1.47
CA ASP A 228 -30.32 -4.08 -0.34
C ASP A 228 -29.25 -5.15 -0.56
N ALA A 229 -29.12 -5.65 -1.79
CA ALA A 229 -28.08 -6.61 -2.14
C ALA A 229 -26.67 -6.04 -1.96
N PHE A 230 -26.46 -4.76 -2.27
CA PHE A 230 -25.22 -4.04 -1.97
C PHE A 230 -25.00 -3.89 -0.46
N GLY A 231 -26.02 -3.48 0.29
CA GLY A 231 -25.94 -3.33 1.75
C GLY A 231 -25.63 -4.65 2.47
N GLU A 232 -26.23 -5.75 2.05
CA GLU A 232 -25.95 -7.09 2.55
C GLU A 232 -24.51 -7.53 2.26
N ALA A 233 -24.04 -7.32 1.03
CA ALA A 233 -22.66 -7.60 0.65
C ALA A 233 -21.66 -6.78 1.48
N PHE A 234 -21.91 -5.47 1.62
CA PHE A 234 -21.09 -4.58 2.44
C PHE A 234 -21.05 -5.02 3.91
N LYS A 235 -22.18 -5.43 4.49
CA LYS A 235 -22.25 -5.96 5.85
C LYS A 235 -21.36 -7.19 6.03
N VAL A 236 -21.35 -8.12 5.09
CA VAL A 236 -20.47 -9.30 5.14
C VAL A 236 -19.00 -8.86 5.08
N ILE A 237 -18.66 -7.95 4.16
CA ILE A 237 -17.28 -7.43 4.03
C ILE A 237 -16.81 -6.80 5.34
N GLU A 238 -17.62 -5.95 5.96
CA GLU A 238 -17.32 -5.31 7.25
C GLU A 238 -17.14 -6.34 8.37
N ILE A 239 -18.05 -7.31 8.48
CA ILE A 239 -17.97 -8.33 9.53
C ILE A 239 -16.69 -9.16 9.37
N GLU A 240 -16.41 -9.67 8.17
CA GLU A 240 -15.24 -10.51 7.93
C GLU A 240 -13.93 -9.73 8.07
N SER A 241 -13.89 -8.44 7.69
CA SER A 241 -12.70 -7.59 7.88
C SER A 241 -12.33 -7.36 9.35
N ASN A 242 -13.29 -7.55 10.26
CA ASN A 242 -13.14 -7.29 11.68
C ASN A 242 -13.06 -8.56 12.54
N LYS A 243 -13.11 -9.75 11.92
CA LYS A 243 -12.98 -11.03 12.63
C LYS A 243 -11.52 -11.37 12.88
N TYR A 244 -11.28 -12.07 13.99
CA TYR A 244 -9.98 -12.68 14.25
C TYR A 244 -9.74 -13.90 13.33
N TYR A 245 -10.79 -14.67 13.05
CA TYR A 245 -10.79 -15.78 12.11
C TYR A 245 -11.83 -15.51 11.02
N ALA A 246 -11.40 -14.84 9.95
CA ALA A 246 -12.28 -14.52 8.83
C ALA A 246 -12.41 -15.69 7.87
N SER A 247 -13.54 -15.74 7.15
CA SER A 247 -13.75 -16.64 6.03
C SER A 247 -13.24 -16.02 4.72
N THR A 248 -12.88 -16.86 3.74
CA THR A 248 -12.63 -16.40 2.37
C THR A 248 -13.89 -15.73 1.83
N ILE A 249 -13.79 -14.53 1.27
CA ILE A 249 -14.92 -13.85 0.61
C ILE A 249 -14.81 -14.08 -0.88
N ILE A 250 -15.91 -14.45 -1.51
CA ILE A 250 -15.99 -14.64 -2.96
C ILE A 250 -17.11 -13.75 -3.50
N GLN A 251 -16.77 -12.90 -4.46
CA GLN A 251 -17.75 -12.08 -5.18
C GLN A 251 -17.79 -12.47 -6.65
N PRO A 252 -18.94 -12.89 -7.19
CA PRO A 252 -19.11 -13.06 -8.63
C PRO A 252 -19.06 -11.71 -9.38
N HIS A 253 -18.39 -11.70 -10.53
CA HIS A 253 -18.28 -10.59 -11.48
C HIS A 253 -18.42 -11.16 -12.89
N ASN A 254 -19.60 -11.03 -13.51
CA ASN A 254 -19.93 -11.63 -14.81
C ASN A 254 -19.41 -13.08 -14.96
N ASN A 255 -18.33 -13.28 -15.72
CA ASN A 255 -17.73 -14.58 -16.03
C ASN A 255 -16.51 -14.94 -15.14
N SER A 256 -16.35 -14.26 -14.02
CA SER A 256 -15.20 -14.39 -13.12
C SER A 256 -15.61 -14.20 -11.67
N PHE A 257 -14.65 -14.40 -10.77
CA PHE A 257 -14.83 -14.25 -9.33
C PHE A 257 -13.67 -13.45 -8.77
N VAL A 258 -13.99 -12.49 -7.90
CA VAL A 258 -12.99 -11.85 -7.04
C VAL A 258 -12.96 -12.63 -5.74
N VAL A 259 -11.81 -13.22 -5.42
CA VAL A 259 -11.58 -14.00 -4.21
C VAL A 259 -10.70 -13.18 -3.27
N VAL A 260 -11.10 -13.10 -2.00
CA VAL A 260 -10.34 -12.43 -0.93
C VAL A 260 -10.05 -13.47 0.15
N ASN A 261 -8.77 -13.83 0.29
CA ASN A 261 -8.34 -14.77 1.31
C ASN A 261 -8.40 -14.13 2.70
N PRO A 262 -8.57 -14.92 3.78
CA PRO A 262 -8.56 -14.41 5.15
C PRO A 262 -7.27 -13.65 5.50
N PRO A 263 -7.31 -12.65 6.40
CA PRO A 263 -6.12 -11.90 6.78
C PRO A 263 -5.16 -12.75 7.62
N TYR A 264 -3.92 -12.31 7.75
CA TYR A 264 -3.04 -12.87 8.80
C TYR A 264 -3.57 -12.52 10.18
N SER A 265 -3.19 -13.32 11.17
CA SER A 265 -3.35 -12.93 12.57
C SER A 265 -2.63 -11.61 12.85
N PRO A 266 -3.13 -10.80 13.82
CA PRO A 266 -2.49 -9.55 14.20
C PRO A 266 -0.99 -9.71 14.40
N VAL A 267 -0.25 -8.70 13.97
CA VAL A 267 1.21 -8.68 14.08
C VAL A 267 1.63 -8.74 15.56
N SER A 268 2.60 -9.58 15.89
CA SER A 268 3.13 -9.66 17.25
C SER A 268 4.05 -8.48 17.57
N THR A 269 4.27 -8.20 18.86
CA THR A 269 5.21 -7.17 19.32
C THR A 269 6.60 -7.36 18.71
N LYS A 270 7.12 -8.59 18.71
CA LYS A 270 8.43 -8.91 18.13
C LYS A 270 8.49 -8.60 16.62
N GLU A 271 7.43 -8.92 15.89
CA GLU A 271 7.35 -8.61 14.45
C GLU A 271 7.28 -7.10 14.21
N LEU A 272 6.48 -6.37 14.99
CA LEU A 272 6.42 -4.90 14.91
C LEU A 272 7.79 -4.28 15.20
N ASP A 273 8.43 -4.66 16.29
CA ASP A 273 9.75 -4.14 16.67
C ASP A 273 10.76 -4.38 15.53
N ASN A 274 10.73 -5.55 14.89
CA ASN A 274 11.56 -5.86 13.73
C ASN A 274 11.25 -5.03 12.48
N TYR A 275 10.01 -4.55 12.31
CA TYR A 275 9.65 -3.66 11.21
C TYR A 275 10.12 -2.23 11.47
N TYR A 276 9.97 -1.73 12.71
CA TYR A 276 10.43 -0.39 13.08
C TYR A 276 11.95 -0.29 13.25
N ALA A 277 12.64 -1.41 13.48
CA ALA A 277 14.11 -1.49 13.54
C ALA A 277 14.79 -1.58 12.16
N LEU A 278 14.04 -1.58 11.06
CA LEU A 278 14.63 -1.56 9.71
C LEU A 278 15.48 -0.29 9.51
N PRO A 279 16.51 -0.33 8.62
CA PRO A 279 17.51 0.73 8.49
C PRO A 279 17.00 1.95 7.70
N PHE A 280 15.92 2.57 8.18
CA PHE A 280 15.37 3.79 7.60
C PHE A 280 16.34 4.96 7.80
N THR A 281 16.49 5.78 6.76
CA THR A 281 17.19 7.07 6.89
C THR A 281 16.38 8.10 7.67
N ARG A 282 15.05 7.89 7.79
CA ARG A 282 14.06 8.83 8.31
C ARG A 282 14.03 10.16 7.55
N LEU A 283 14.54 10.20 6.33
CA LEU A 283 14.66 11.43 5.55
C LEU A 283 14.04 11.28 4.15
N PRO A 284 13.51 12.37 3.56
CA PRO A 284 13.17 12.41 2.15
C PRO A 284 14.38 12.09 1.28
N HIS A 285 14.13 11.50 0.11
CA HIS A 285 15.20 11.26 -0.84
C HIS A 285 15.92 12.58 -1.23
N PRO A 286 17.27 12.64 -1.27
CA PRO A 286 18.03 13.89 -1.52
C PRO A 286 17.72 14.60 -2.84
N LYS A 287 17.09 13.90 -3.80
CA LYS A 287 16.58 14.48 -5.07
C LYS A 287 15.63 15.65 -4.82
N TYR A 288 14.95 15.70 -3.67
CA TYR A 288 13.95 16.73 -3.37
C TYR A 288 14.52 18.00 -2.72
N ASN A 289 15.81 18.05 -2.35
CA ASN A 289 16.39 19.17 -1.58
C ASN A 289 16.19 20.56 -2.20
N LYS A 290 16.00 20.65 -3.52
CA LYS A 290 15.76 21.91 -4.24
C LYS A 290 14.29 22.13 -4.67
N ARG A 291 13.37 21.30 -4.18
CA ARG A 291 11.96 21.29 -4.59
C ARG A 291 11.00 21.71 -3.47
N GLY A 292 11.52 22.24 -2.37
CA GLY A 292 10.75 22.59 -1.17
C GLY A 292 10.57 21.41 -0.21
N THR A 293 10.04 21.70 0.98
CA THR A 293 9.71 20.70 1.99
C THR A 293 8.56 19.81 1.53
N ILE A 294 8.45 18.60 2.06
CA ILE A 294 7.28 17.75 1.87
C ILE A 294 6.42 17.88 3.14
N PRO A 295 5.22 18.49 3.08
CA PRO A 295 4.44 18.79 4.29
C PRO A 295 4.18 17.58 5.19
N ALA A 296 3.92 16.40 4.60
CA ALA A 296 3.72 15.16 5.33
C ALA A 296 4.96 14.77 6.13
N PHE A 297 6.17 14.94 5.57
CA PHE A 297 7.42 14.68 6.28
C PHE A 297 7.62 15.63 7.47
N GLU A 298 7.36 16.92 7.28
CA GLU A 298 7.51 17.91 8.35
C GLU A 298 6.61 17.59 9.56
N MET A 299 5.42 17.05 9.32
CA MET A 299 4.50 16.60 10.36
C MET A 299 5.01 15.38 11.13
N ILE A 300 5.61 14.40 10.43
CA ILE A 300 5.93 13.09 11.02
C ILE A 300 7.37 12.89 11.48
N LYS A 301 8.32 13.77 11.14
CA LYS A 301 9.76 13.50 11.33
C LYS A 301 10.15 13.21 12.78
N TYR A 302 9.43 13.81 13.73
CA TYR A 302 9.60 13.62 15.18
C TYR A 302 8.38 12.95 15.83
N SER A 303 7.62 12.17 15.05
CA SER A 303 6.56 11.29 15.55
C SER A 303 7.08 9.87 15.71
N VAL A 304 6.60 9.18 16.75
CA VAL A 304 6.92 7.78 17.04
C VAL A 304 5.64 6.98 17.17
N THR A 305 5.46 5.94 16.36
CA THR A 305 4.29 5.06 16.45
C THR A 305 4.48 4.02 17.55
N ILE A 306 3.59 3.93 18.54
CA ILE A 306 3.67 2.98 19.67
C ILE A 306 2.85 1.70 19.45
N HIS A 307 1.77 1.77 18.67
CA HIS A 307 0.93 0.61 18.33
C HIS A 307 0.27 0.76 16.96
N ARG A 308 -0.27 -0.35 16.45
CA ARG A 308 -1.14 -0.39 15.27
C ARG A 308 -2.48 -1.04 15.58
N GLY A 309 -3.45 -0.78 14.72
CA GLY A 309 -4.84 -1.23 14.89
C GLY A 309 -5.66 -0.24 15.71
N CYS A 310 -6.98 -0.26 15.53
CA CYS A 310 -7.91 0.63 16.21
C CYS A 310 -9.17 -0.15 16.62
N PHE A 311 -9.40 -0.36 17.91
CA PHE A 311 -10.62 -1.04 18.39
C PHE A 311 -11.92 -0.26 18.09
N GLY A 312 -11.79 1.00 17.67
CA GLY A 312 -12.89 1.84 17.24
C GLY A 312 -13.64 1.28 16.02
N GLY A 313 -14.85 1.78 15.83
CA GLY A 313 -15.74 1.40 14.72
C GLY A 313 -16.39 2.61 14.07
N CYS A 314 -15.68 3.76 14.08
CA CYS A 314 -16.19 5.02 13.55
C CYS A 314 -16.54 4.85 12.07
N SER A 315 -17.77 5.20 11.70
CA SER A 315 -18.28 5.06 10.32
C SER A 315 -17.53 5.89 9.29
N PHE A 316 -16.78 6.90 9.73
CA PHE A 316 -15.97 7.78 8.89
C PHE A 316 -14.50 7.33 8.77
N CYS A 317 -14.08 6.28 9.47
CA CYS A 317 -12.68 5.90 9.59
C CYS A 317 -12.36 4.60 8.83
N SER A 318 -11.32 4.62 8.01
CA SER A 318 -10.86 3.44 7.27
C SER A 318 -9.90 2.54 8.07
N LEU A 319 -9.46 2.95 9.26
CA LEU A 319 -8.42 2.25 10.01
C LEU A 319 -8.83 0.84 10.41
N ALA A 320 -10.09 0.63 10.81
CA ALA A 320 -10.58 -0.71 11.16
C ALA A 320 -10.50 -1.69 9.97
N ILE A 321 -10.81 -1.22 8.76
CA ILE A 321 -10.79 -2.05 7.54
C ILE A 321 -9.35 -2.24 7.04
N HIS A 322 -8.47 -1.26 7.23
CA HIS A 322 -7.10 -1.28 6.71
C HIS A 322 -6.07 -1.85 7.70
N GLN A 323 -6.03 -1.37 8.94
CA GLN A 323 -5.11 -1.85 9.97
C GLN A 323 -5.69 -2.98 10.83
N GLY A 324 -7.02 -3.14 10.84
CA GLY A 324 -7.71 -4.07 11.73
C GLY A 324 -8.11 -3.44 13.07
N LYS A 325 -9.00 -4.13 13.80
CA LYS A 325 -9.50 -3.70 15.12
C LYS A 325 -8.64 -4.13 16.30
N PHE A 326 -7.75 -5.08 16.09
CA PHE A 326 -6.93 -5.64 17.16
C PHE A 326 -5.68 -4.77 17.34
N ILE A 327 -5.43 -4.38 18.59
CA ILE A 327 -4.25 -3.59 18.94
C ILE A 327 -3.03 -4.50 18.99
N SER A 328 -1.99 -4.10 18.26
CA SER A 328 -0.66 -4.68 18.32
C SER A 328 0.33 -3.60 18.76
N SER A 329 0.91 -3.77 19.94
CA SER A 329 1.83 -2.80 20.54
C SER A 329 3.27 -3.18 20.29
N ARG A 330 4.12 -2.16 20.09
CA ARG A 330 5.58 -2.29 20.16
C ARG A 330 6.03 -2.48 21.60
N SER A 331 7.24 -3.01 21.78
CA SER A 331 7.87 -3.02 23.09
C SER A 331 8.32 -1.62 23.50
N GLU A 332 8.34 -1.38 24.80
CA GLU A 332 8.90 -0.15 25.37
C GLU A 332 10.35 0.07 24.92
N GLU A 333 11.16 -1.00 24.90
CA GLU A 333 12.54 -0.97 24.41
C GLU A 333 12.63 -0.47 22.96
N SER A 334 11.78 -0.99 22.06
CA SER A 334 11.74 -0.53 20.67
C SER A 334 11.40 0.95 20.56
N ILE A 335 10.45 1.43 21.37
CA ILE A 335 10.02 2.83 21.38
C ILE A 335 11.15 3.72 21.89
N ILE A 336 11.77 3.37 23.02
CA ILE A 336 12.88 4.11 23.62
C ILE A 336 14.05 4.19 22.64
N ASN A 337 14.43 3.08 22.01
CA ASN A 337 15.52 3.05 21.03
C ASN A 337 15.26 3.99 19.84
N GLU A 338 14.02 4.09 19.35
CA GLU A 338 13.67 5.03 18.29
C GLU A 338 13.74 6.49 18.77
N VAL A 339 13.21 6.78 19.96
CA VAL A 339 13.26 8.12 20.56
C VAL A 339 14.71 8.56 20.78
N GLU A 340 15.58 7.69 21.29
CA GLU A 340 17.01 7.99 21.48
C GLU A 340 17.71 8.34 20.16
N ASN A 341 17.30 7.73 19.05
CA ASN A 341 17.85 8.06 17.74
C ASN A 341 17.35 9.43 17.25
N ILE A 342 16.07 9.73 17.46
CA ILE A 342 15.48 11.04 17.12
C ILE A 342 16.15 12.18 17.90
N VAL A 343 16.39 11.98 19.20
CA VAL A 343 17.01 13.00 20.07
C VAL A 343 18.44 13.34 19.62
N LYS A 344 19.13 12.42 18.92
CA LYS A 344 20.48 12.63 18.36
C LYS A 344 20.46 13.39 17.03
N GLU A 345 19.31 13.64 16.42
CA GLU A 345 19.22 14.39 15.16
C GLU A 345 19.56 15.87 15.36
N PRO A 346 20.41 16.49 14.49
CA PRO A 346 20.88 17.87 14.68
C PRO A 346 19.77 18.92 14.74
N ASP A 347 18.65 18.66 14.06
CA ASP A 347 17.53 19.58 13.93
C ASP A 347 16.44 19.36 14.99
N PHE A 348 16.61 18.39 15.90
CA PHE A 348 15.64 18.09 16.95
C PHE A 348 15.57 19.24 17.98
N LYS A 349 14.36 19.69 18.30
CA LYS A 349 14.12 20.86 19.17
C LYS A 349 13.70 20.51 20.60
N GLY A 350 13.85 19.24 21.01
CA GLY A 350 13.49 18.79 22.34
C GLY A 350 12.02 18.39 22.51
N GLN A 351 11.24 18.33 21.43
CA GLN A 351 9.83 17.95 21.46
C GLN A 351 9.53 16.88 20.41
N LEU A 352 8.96 15.76 20.86
CA LEU A 352 8.29 14.80 19.97
C LEU A 352 6.95 15.40 19.53
N SER A 353 6.67 15.39 18.23
CA SER A 353 5.42 15.96 17.70
C SER A 353 4.21 15.10 18.04
N ASP A 354 4.39 13.79 18.14
CA ASP A 354 3.34 12.82 18.43
C ASP A 354 3.91 11.49 18.95
N LEU A 355 3.21 10.87 19.91
CA LEU A 355 3.39 9.47 20.29
C LEU A 355 2.19 8.72 19.72
N GLY A 356 2.31 8.37 18.46
CA GLY A 356 1.21 8.01 17.59
C GLY A 356 0.79 6.54 17.70
N GLY A 357 -0.36 6.27 17.13
CA GLY A 357 -1.05 4.98 17.12
C GLY A 357 -2.53 5.31 17.01
N PRO A 358 -3.37 4.50 16.34
CA PRO A 358 -4.79 4.85 16.25
C PRO A 358 -5.41 4.97 17.64
N SER A 359 -5.72 6.18 18.06
CA SER A 359 -6.59 6.43 19.22
C SER A 359 -8.02 6.42 18.73
N ALA A 360 -8.90 5.71 19.44
CA ALA A 360 -10.32 5.97 19.32
C ALA A 360 -10.55 7.39 19.87
N ASN A 361 -11.01 8.31 19.03
CA ASN A 361 -11.63 9.55 19.51
C ASN A 361 -13.04 9.26 20.02
#